data_AF-A0A2R6I1V3-F1
#
_entry.id   AF-A0A2R6I1V3-F1
#
_cell.length_a   1.000
_cell.length_b   1.000
_cell.length_c   1.000
_cell.angle_alpha   90.00
_cell.angle_beta   90.00
_cell.angle_gamma   90.00
#
_symmetry.space_group_name_H-M   'P 1'
#
loop_
_entity.id
_entity.type
_entity.pdbx_description
1 polymer ?
#
loop_
_entity_poly.entity_id
_entity_poly.type
_entity_poly.pdbx_seq_one_letter_code
_entity_poly.pdbx_strand_id
1 'polypeptide(L)'
;MATPVSGLSHGQHLRGARERAFECGGCWYRARHRRAPVDGRDLLTVRVEPAAVTDDERPGRSAAVDADRSPDLAAHLRAGVAVFNAGAYLAAHDPWEAAWLPLDEGPDERLLHGLIQVAAGTHHARTGNAEGATTLAASARDYLSGLDGHRGVDLGPVRDWLDAVATDPAAAGERDPPLIRVDDVVLGPGDLEFPAASVAAPHLAAARGDEETADLLRRAADYGRADLAGGKTESPFVMLTLEHLDPDQSDGLPLARLRDFVQRREQRDADVAGLFDPGEDE
;
A
#
# COMPACT_ATOMS: atom_id res chain seq x y z
N MET A 1 36.03 51.99 21.59
CA MET A 1 34.63 52.13 22.06
C MET A 1 33.83 50.94 21.56
N ALA A 2 32.68 50.63 22.19
CA ALA A 2 31.73 49.56 21.84
C ALA A 2 32.22 48.09 21.95
N THR A 3 31.90 47.47 23.08
CA THR A 3 31.30 46.12 23.21
C THR A 3 29.75 46.26 23.01
N PRO A 4 28.87 45.21 23.09
CA PRO A 4 29.00 43.78 23.44
C PRO A 4 28.84 42.88 22.18
N VAL A 5 28.35 41.61 22.11
CA VAL A 5 27.56 40.71 22.99
C VAL A 5 28.00 39.23 22.80
N SER A 6 27.68 38.37 23.78
CA SER A 6 27.93 36.91 23.78
C SER A 6 26.79 36.09 23.16
N GLY A 7 27.09 34.83 22.81
CA GLY A 7 26.14 33.71 22.98
C GLY A 7 25.54 33.07 21.72
N LEU A 8 26.03 31.87 21.39
CA LEU A 8 25.29 30.86 20.61
C LEU A 8 25.38 29.52 21.36
N SER A 9 24.25 28.82 21.46
CA SER A 9 24.10 27.63 22.31
C SER A 9 23.02 26.70 21.77
N HIS A 10 23.37 25.43 21.54
CA HIS A 10 22.50 24.27 21.27
C HIS A 10 21.58 24.33 20.03
N GLY A 11 21.15 23.14 19.56
CA GLY A 11 19.93 23.03 18.73
C GLY A 11 20.04 22.54 17.28
N GLN A 12 21.12 21.88 16.84
CA GLN A 12 21.07 21.15 15.56
C GLN A 12 20.21 19.89 15.68
N HIS A 13 18.92 20.00 15.35
CA HIS A 13 18.05 18.83 15.19
C HIS A 13 18.23 18.18 13.81
N LEU A 14 18.34 16.84 13.83
CA LEU A 14 18.59 15.98 12.68
C LEU A 14 17.30 15.57 11.95
N ARG A 15 17.47 14.90 10.80
CA ARG A 15 16.44 14.28 9.93
C ARG A 15 15.70 15.33 9.08
N GLY A 16 15.98 15.49 7.79
CA GLY A 16 16.76 14.64 6.89
C GLY A 16 15.89 13.58 6.21
N ALA A 17 14.96 14.02 5.35
CA ALA A 17 14.15 13.16 4.52
C ALA A 17 15.06 12.37 3.55
N ARG A 18 15.03 11.04 3.65
CA ARG A 18 15.73 10.16 2.69
C ARG A 18 14.82 9.90 1.51
N GLU A 19 14.80 10.84 0.56
CA GLU A 19 14.28 10.57 -0.78
C GLU A 19 15.09 9.41 -1.40
N ARG A 20 14.49 8.23 -1.48
CA ARG A 20 15.01 7.09 -2.24
C ARG A 20 14.02 6.78 -3.34
N ALA A 21 14.24 7.38 -4.51
CA ALA A 21 13.58 6.96 -5.73
C ALA A 21 14.11 5.56 -6.09
N PHE A 22 13.23 4.55 -6.05
CA PHE A 22 13.53 3.22 -6.54
C PHE A 22 12.94 3.04 -7.94
N GLU A 23 13.74 2.49 -8.85
CA GLU A 23 13.39 2.32 -10.27
C GLU A 23 12.78 0.95 -10.51
N CYS A 24 11.48 0.80 -10.22
CA CYS A 24 10.75 -0.43 -10.52
C CYS A 24 10.29 -0.42 -12.00
N GLY A 25 11.02 -1.14 -12.86
CA GLY A 25 10.56 -1.54 -14.20
C GLY A 25 10.20 -0.42 -15.19
N GLY A 26 10.61 0.83 -14.95
CA GLY A 26 10.42 1.95 -15.88
C GLY A 26 9.04 2.60 -15.93
N CYS A 27 8.03 2.13 -15.16
CA CYS A 27 6.66 2.62 -15.25
C CYS A 27 6.26 3.60 -14.12
N TRP A 28 6.40 4.90 -14.36
CA TRP A 28 6.04 5.95 -13.40
C TRP A 28 4.53 6.21 -13.30
N TYR A 29 3.82 5.55 -12.37
CA TYR A 29 2.49 5.98 -11.92
C TYR A 29 2.56 7.14 -10.90
N ARG A 30 3.21 8.25 -11.28
CA ARG A 30 3.05 9.54 -10.58
C ARG A 30 1.83 10.26 -11.12
N ALA A 31 0.87 10.60 -10.26
CA ALA A 31 -0.22 11.53 -10.58
C ALA A 31 0.35 12.91 -11.00
N ARG A 32 0.37 13.18 -12.30
CA ARG A 32 0.95 14.41 -12.87
C ARG A 32 -0.05 15.58 -12.87
N HIS A 33 -0.13 16.32 -11.77
CA HIS A 33 -0.60 17.71 -11.84
C HIS A 33 0.32 18.51 -12.78
N ARG A 34 -0.25 19.08 -13.86
CA ARG A 34 0.52 19.69 -14.94
C ARG A 34 0.53 21.22 -14.81
N ARG A 35 1.71 21.82 -14.59
CA ARG A 35 1.99 23.25 -14.83
C ARG A 35 3.41 23.45 -15.37
N ALA A 36 3.56 24.35 -16.34
CA ALA A 36 4.80 24.82 -16.97
C ALA A 36 4.46 25.97 -17.95
N PRO A 37 5.44 26.73 -18.48
CA PRO A 37 6.81 26.99 -18.03
C PRO A 37 6.80 28.28 -17.16
N VAL A 38 7.84 29.10 -16.90
CA VAL A 38 9.28 29.28 -17.24
C VAL A 38 9.93 29.90 -15.95
N ASP A 39 11.22 30.23 -15.75
CA ASP A 39 12.46 30.25 -16.55
C ASP A 39 13.68 30.11 -15.59
N GLY A 40 14.91 30.27 -16.09
CA GLY A 40 16.10 30.56 -15.28
C GLY A 40 16.88 29.32 -14.82
N ARG A 41 17.81 28.87 -15.67
CA ARG A 41 18.75 27.75 -15.42
C ARG A 41 19.47 27.85 -14.07
N ASP A 42 19.76 26.70 -13.47
CA ASP A 42 21.17 26.33 -13.28
C ASP A 42 21.39 24.81 -13.24
N LEU A 43 22.61 24.36 -13.51
CA LEU A 43 23.01 22.94 -13.55
C LEU A 43 24.04 22.65 -12.46
N LEU A 44 23.77 21.66 -11.60
CA LEU A 44 24.77 21.14 -10.65
C LEU A 44 25.20 19.73 -11.05
N THR A 45 26.46 19.58 -11.48
CA THR A 45 27.08 18.29 -11.73
C THR A 45 27.63 17.69 -10.43
N VAL A 46 27.15 16.50 -10.06
CA VAL A 46 27.65 15.75 -8.90
C VAL A 46 28.65 14.69 -9.38
N ARG A 47 29.80 14.61 -8.70
CA ARG A 47 30.82 13.58 -8.89
C ARG A 47 30.89 12.73 -7.63
N VAL A 48 30.90 11.41 -7.81
CA VAL A 48 30.87 10.44 -6.70
C VAL A 48 32.20 9.68 -6.65
N GLU A 49 32.77 9.57 -5.45
CA GLU A 49 33.93 8.74 -5.13
C GLU A 49 33.51 7.77 -3.99
N PRO A 50 33.93 6.50 -3.99
CA PRO A 50 33.46 5.51 -3.03
C PRO A 50 34.20 5.58 -1.67
N ALA A 51 33.46 5.37 -0.57
CA ALA A 51 34.03 5.17 0.76
C ALA A 51 34.01 3.68 1.13
N ALA A 52 35.10 3.18 1.73
CA ALA A 52 35.23 1.78 2.12
C ALA A 52 34.55 1.47 3.48
N VAL A 53 34.10 0.22 3.64
CA VAL A 53 33.49 -0.30 4.88
C VAL A 53 34.56 -0.98 5.74
N THR A 54 34.43 -0.84 7.07
CA THR A 54 35.04 -1.73 8.07
C THR A 54 33.97 -2.19 9.06
N ASP A 55 34.00 -3.46 9.41
CA ASP A 55 33.03 -4.19 10.23
C ASP A 55 33.54 -4.36 11.68
N ASP A 56 32.68 -4.22 12.70
CA ASP A 56 32.69 -4.99 13.97
C ASP A 56 31.47 -4.66 14.89
N GLU A 57 31.32 -5.46 15.96
CA GLU A 57 30.52 -5.28 17.19
C GLU A 57 28.98 -5.47 17.12
N ARG A 58 28.57 -6.72 16.86
CA ARG A 58 27.28 -7.29 17.30
C ARG A 58 27.27 -7.65 18.79
N PRO A 59 26.11 -7.55 19.47
CA PRO A 59 25.79 -8.37 20.64
C PRO A 59 24.58 -9.32 20.45
N GLY A 60 24.68 -10.53 21.00
CA GLY A 60 23.57 -11.25 21.65
C GLY A 60 22.36 -11.76 20.83
N ARG A 61 22.48 -12.94 20.20
CA ARG A 61 21.32 -13.72 19.70
C ARG A 61 20.66 -14.54 20.83
N SER A 62 19.35 -14.37 21.08
CA SER A 62 18.37 -15.47 21.25
C SER A 62 17.02 -15.03 21.85
N ALA A 63 15.97 -14.96 21.02
CA ALA A 63 14.58 -15.21 21.41
C ALA A 63 13.72 -15.51 20.16
N ALA A 64 13.70 -16.76 19.71
CA ALA A 64 12.85 -17.18 18.59
C ALA A 64 11.53 -17.77 19.14
N VAL A 65 10.58 -16.90 19.47
CA VAL A 65 9.18 -17.25 19.76
C VAL A 65 8.31 -16.12 19.21
N ASP A 66 7.40 -16.46 18.29
CA ASP A 66 6.26 -15.66 17.82
C ASP A 66 6.43 -14.12 17.86
N ALA A 67 7.30 -13.60 16.98
CA ALA A 67 7.24 -12.21 16.56
C ALA A 67 5.92 -12.02 15.78
N ASP A 68 4.96 -11.40 16.46
CA ASP A 68 3.55 -11.42 16.11
C ASP A 68 3.25 -11.02 14.65
N ARG A 69 2.13 -11.51 14.13
CA ARG A 69 1.56 -11.03 12.87
C ARG A 69 1.26 -9.55 13.07
N SER A 70 2.07 -8.65 12.51
CA SER A 70 1.66 -7.24 12.38
C SER A 70 0.25 -7.25 11.76
N PRO A 71 -0.80 -6.81 12.49
CA PRO A 71 -2.17 -6.98 12.03
C PRO A 71 -2.40 -6.17 10.75
N ASP A 72 -1.61 -5.10 10.60
CA ASP A 72 -1.52 -4.27 9.41
C ASP A 72 -0.93 -5.04 8.21
N LEU A 73 0.20 -5.76 8.38
CA LEU A 73 0.77 -6.61 7.32
C LEU A 73 -0.21 -7.72 6.90
N ALA A 74 -0.87 -8.36 7.86
CA ALA A 74 -1.84 -9.41 7.59
C ALA A 74 -3.10 -8.88 6.87
N ALA A 75 -3.56 -7.69 7.25
CA ALA A 75 -4.67 -6.99 6.60
C ALA A 75 -4.32 -6.63 5.15
N HIS A 76 -3.18 -5.97 4.94
CA HIS A 76 -2.71 -5.55 3.62
C HIS A 76 -2.43 -6.73 2.67
N LEU A 77 -1.83 -7.82 3.17
CA LEU A 77 -1.61 -9.04 2.38
C LEU A 77 -2.94 -9.62 1.87
N ARG A 78 -3.92 -9.82 2.77
CA ARG A 78 -5.25 -10.37 2.41
C ARG A 78 -6.06 -9.41 1.54
N ALA A 79 -5.94 -8.10 1.78
CA ALA A 79 -6.54 -7.07 0.95
C ALA A 79 -6.02 -7.12 -0.49
N GLY A 80 -4.70 -7.07 -0.70
CA GLY A 80 -4.11 -7.15 -2.04
C GLY A 80 -4.46 -8.46 -2.75
N VAL A 81 -4.50 -9.60 -2.04
CA VAL A 81 -4.97 -10.88 -2.60
C VAL A 81 -6.42 -10.80 -3.08
N ALA A 82 -7.34 -10.27 -2.27
CA ALA A 82 -8.74 -10.13 -2.67
C ALA A 82 -8.93 -9.13 -3.83
N VAL A 83 -8.14 -8.05 -3.87
CA VAL A 83 -8.14 -7.08 -4.99
C VAL A 83 -7.61 -7.73 -6.28
N PHE A 84 -6.55 -8.55 -6.20
CA PHE A 84 -6.01 -9.31 -7.33
C PHE A 84 -7.01 -10.35 -7.84
N ASN A 85 -7.61 -11.12 -6.93
CA ASN A 85 -8.62 -12.15 -7.22
C ASN A 85 -9.92 -11.55 -7.80
N ALA A 86 -10.25 -10.30 -7.44
CA ALA A 86 -11.35 -9.53 -8.04
C ALA A 86 -11.02 -8.96 -9.45
N GLY A 87 -9.85 -9.28 -10.02
CA GLY A 87 -9.43 -8.85 -11.35
C GLY A 87 -8.81 -7.45 -11.42
N ALA A 88 -8.69 -6.75 -10.29
CA ALA A 88 -8.14 -5.40 -10.21
C ALA A 88 -6.60 -5.43 -10.08
N TYR A 89 -5.91 -6.16 -10.96
CA TYR A 89 -4.51 -6.56 -10.81
C TYR A 89 -3.53 -5.42 -10.52
N LEU A 90 -3.70 -4.24 -11.15
CA LEU A 90 -2.86 -3.08 -10.86
C LEU A 90 -3.14 -2.48 -9.48
N ALA A 91 -4.39 -2.44 -9.04
CA ALA A 91 -4.77 -1.89 -7.74
C ALA A 91 -4.42 -2.82 -6.55
N ALA A 92 -4.08 -4.08 -6.83
CA ALA A 92 -3.53 -5.01 -5.83
C ALA A 92 -2.08 -4.67 -5.43
N HIS A 93 -1.38 -3.87 -6.25
CA HIS A 93 -0.04 -3.34 -5.99
C HIS A 93 -0.01 -2.56 -4.67
N ASP A 94 -0.86 -1.54 -4.54
CA ASP A 94 -0.74 -0.53 -3.49
C ASP A 94 -0.93 -1.07 -2.06
N PRO A 95 -1.88 -2.01 -1.78
CA PRO A 95 -1.93 -2.68 -0.48
C PRO A 95 -0.62 -3.40 -0.13
N TRP A 96 -0.01 -4.08 -1.10
CA TRP A 96 1.25 -4.79 -0.87
C TRP A 96 2.44 -3.83 -0.76
N GLU A 97 2.48 -2.73 -1.53
CA GLU A 97 3.51 -1.69 -1.42
C GLU A 97 3.47 -0.99 -0.06
N ALA A 98 2.27 -0.60 0.41
CA ALA A 98 2.09 0.06 1.71
C ALA A 98 2.66 -0.77 2.88
N ALA A 99 2.45 -2.09 2.84
CA ALA A 99 2.99 -3.02 3.85
C ALA A 99 4.42 -3.48 3.59
N TRP A 100 4.97 -3.28 2.38
CA TRP A 100 6.37 -3.58 2.02
C TRP A 100 7.33 -2.45 2.40
N LEU A 101 6.95 -1.19 2.13
CA LEU A 101 7.76 0.01 2.39
C LEU A 101 8.40 0.12 3.79
N PRO A 102 7.78 -0.32 4.90
CA PRO A 102 8.39 -0.25 6.24
C PRO A 102 9.25 -1.46 6.63
N LEU A 103 9.44 -2.47 5.76
CA LEU A 103 10.12 -3.72 6.11
C LEU A 103 11.65 -3.66 5.93
N ASP A 104 12.36 -4.34 6.82
CA ASP A 104 13.76 -4.74 6.63
C ASP A 104 13.85 -6.00 5.74
N GLU A 105 15.05 -6.27 5.19
CA GLU A 105 15.33 -7.44 4.34
C GLU A 105 14.92 -8.76 5.02
N GLY A 106 13.98 -9.50 4.42
CA GLY A 106 13.40 -10.67 5.05
C GLY A 106 12.43 -11.45 4.14
N PRO A 107 11.83 -12.55 4.63
CA PRO A 107 10.88 -13.33 3.85
C PRO A 107 9.54 -12.59 3.64
N ASP A 108 9.16 -11.68 4.54
CA ASP A 108 7.98 -10.81 4.37
C ASP A 108 8.21 -9.75 3.30
N GLU A 109 9.39 -9.09 3.33
CA GLU A 109 9.81 -8.14 2.29
C GLU A 109 9.77 -8.81 0.92
N ARG A 110 10.48 -9.94 0.75
CA ARG A 110 10.52 -10.67 -0.52
C ARG A 110 9.16 -11.19 -0.97
N LEU A 111 8.27 -11.58 -0.05
CA LEU A 111 6.91 -12.00 -0.42
C LEU A 111 6.11 -10.84 -0.99
N LEU A 112 6.04 -9.71 -0.28
CA LEU A 112 5.28 -8.55 -0.76
C LEU A 112 5.91 -7.95 -2.01
N HIS A 113 7.24 -7.86 -2.08
CA HIS A 113 7.96 -7.42 -3.28
C HIS A 113 7.66 -8.34 -4.46
N GLY A 114 7.72 -9.66 -4.27
CA GLY A 114 7.35 -10.63 -5.30
C GLY A 114 5.90 -10.47 -5.79
N LEU A 115 4.95 -10.25 -4.88
CA LEU A 115 3.54 -10.04 -5.21
C LEU A 115 3.28 -8.68 -5.91
N ILE A 116 3.96 -7.60 -5.51
CA ILE A 116 4.00 -6.31 -6.20
C ILE A 116 4.41 -6.48 -7.68
N GLN A 117 5.45 -7.28 -7.92
CA GLN A 117 5.93 -7.60 -9.28
C GLN A 117 4.93 -8.49 -10.04
N VAL A 118 4.23 -9.43 -9.37
CA VAL A 118 3.12 -10.21 -9.96
C VAL A 118 1.96 -9.32 -10.41
N ALA A 119 1.53 -8.36 -9.57
CA ALA A 119 0.47 -7.40 -9.89
C ALA A 119 0.80 -6.59 -11.15
N ALA A 120 1.96 -5.93 -11.16
CA ALA A 120 2.40 -5.09 -12.26
C ALA A 120 2.68 -5.89 -13.56
N GLY A 121 3.33 -7.06 -13.46
CA GLY A 121 3.59 -7.93 -14.60
C GLY A 121 2.31 -8.48 -15.22
N THR A 122 1.33 -8.87 -14.40
CA THR A 122 0.00 -9.31 -14.84
C THR A 122 -0.78 -8.19 -15.54
N HIS A 123 -0.76 -6.98 -14.97
CA HIS A 123 -1.36 -5.81 -15.62
C HIS A 123 -0.71 -5.51 -16.99
N HIS A 124 0.62 -5.59 -17.08
CA HIS A 124 1.32 -5.36 -18.34
C HIS A 124 1.08 -6.44 -19.40
N ALA A 125 0.95 -7.71 -19.01
CA ALA A 125 0.52 -8.78 -19.92
C ALA A 125 -0.87 -8.48 -20.50
N ARG A 126 -1.87 -8.19 -19.63
CA ARG A 126 -3.25 -7.90 -20.05
C ARG A 126 -3.42 -6.55 -20.78
N THR A 127 -2.42 -5.66 -20.77
CA THR A 127 -2.41 -4.39 -21.52
C THR A 127 -1.48 -4.39 -22.74
N GLY A 128 -0.85 -5.52 -23.06
CA GLY A 128 -0.01 -5.68 -24.25
C GLY A 128 1.42 -5.13 -24.12
N ASN A 129 1.86 -4.71 -22.93
CA ASN A 129 3.24 -4.34 -22.66
C ASN A 129 4.10 -5.59 -22.40
N ALA A 130 4.45 -6.31 -23.48
CA ALA A 130 5.22 -7.54 -23.40
C ALA A 130 6.58 -7.37 -22.69
N GLU A 131 7.32 -6.29 -22.97
CA GLU A 131 8.64 -6.04 -22.40
C GLU A 131 8.57 -5.82 -20.88
N GLY A 132 7.63 -4.99 -20.42
CA GLY A 132 7.38 -4.81 -18.99
C GLY A 132 6.89 -6.09 -18.31
N ALA A 133 5.97 -6.83 -18.95
CA ALA A 133 5.43 -8.07 -18.43
C ALA A 133 6.53 -9.13 -18.19
N THR A 134 7.39 -9.41 -19.17
CA THR A 134 8.49 -10.36 -19.04
C THR A 134 9.54 -9.90 -18.02
N THR A 135 9.86 -8.60 -17.98
CA THR A 135 10.85 -8.04 -17.03
C THR A 135 10.38 -8.18 -15.58
N LEU A 136 9.15 -7.78 -15.29
CA LEU A 136 8.57 -7.87 -13.95
C LEU A 136 8.29 -9.34 -13.57
N ALA A 137 7.95 -10.20 -14.52
CA ALA A 137 7.78 -11.63 -14.26
C ALA A 137 9.11 -12.32 -13.88
N ALA A 138 10.24 -11.92 -14.48
CA ALA A 138 11.55 -12.39 -14.04
C ALA A 138 11.87 -11.90 -12.62
N SER A 139 11.71 -10.60 -12.36
CA SER A 139 11.89 -9.98 -11.02
C SER A 139 11.07 -10.68 -9.94
N ALA A 140 9.79 -10.94 -10.19
CA ALA A 140 8.90 -11.65 -9.28
C ALA A 140 9.40 -13.05 -8.91
N ARG A 141 9.94 -13.81 -9.89
CA ARG A 141 10.47 -15.17 -9.66
C ARG A 141 11.70 -15.15 -8.76
N ASP A 142 12.56 -14.15 -8.91
CA ASP A 142 13.76 -14.00 -8.07
C ASP A 142 13.39 -13.69 -6.61
N TYR A 143 12.44 -12.76 -6.37
CA TYR A 143 11.95 -12.46 -5.01
C TYR A 143 11.21 -13.64 -4.36
N LEU A 144 10.32 -14.31 -5.11
CA LEU A 144 9.54 -15.46 -4.63
C LEU A 144 10.36 -16.77 -4.54
N SER A 145 11.65 -16.74 -4.89
CA SER A 145 12.54 -17.89 -4.83
C SER A 145 12.79 -18.34 -3.38
N GLY A 146 12.64 -19.64 -3.12
CA GLY A 146 12.83 -20.24 -1.79
C GLY A 146 11.81 -19.82 -0.73
N LEU A 147 10.70 -19.18 -1.10
CA LEU A 147 9.54 -18.93 -0.24
C LEU A 147 8.49 -20.02 -0.48
N ASP A 148 8.32 -20.96 0.43
CA ASP A 148 7.34 -22.04 0.29
C ASP A 148 6.30 -21.96 1.42
N GLY A 149 5.03 -21.68 1.05
CA GLY A 149 3.93 -21.49 2.01
C GLY A 149 4.06 -20.27 2.94
N HIS A 150 4.95 -19.32 2.64
CA HIS A 150 5.19 -18.17 3.52
C HIS A 150 3.93 -17.31 3.69
N ARG A 151 3.63 -16.92 4.94
CA ARG A 151 2.36 -16.28 5.36
C ARG A 151 1.09 -17.01 4.87
N GLY A 152 1.17 -18.31 4.58
CA GLY A 152 0.05 -19.12 4.09
C GLY A 152 -0.27 -18.93 2.60
N VAL A 153 0.56 -18.20 1.84
CA VAL A 153 0.30 -17.90 0.42
C VAL A 153 0.65 -19.09 -0.47
N ASP A 154 -0.30 -19.50 -1.32
CA ASP A 154 -0.09 -20.53 -2.35
C ASP A 154 0.68 -19.95 -3.55
N LEU A 155 2.01 -20.04 -3.48
CA LEU A 155 2.92 -19.56 -4.53
C LEU A 155 3.10 -20.54 -5.70
N GLY A 156 2.48 -21.73 -5.68
CA GLY A 156 2.60 -22.71 -6.77
C GLY A 156 2.01 -22.19 -8.08
N PRO A 157 0.69 -21.93 -8.14
CA PRO A 157 0.03 -21.34 -9.32
C PRO A 157 0.61 -19.97 -9.71
N VAL A 158 1.10 -19.20 -8.74
CA VAL A 158 1.75 -17.90 -8.99
C VAL A 158 3.06 -18.08 -9.76
N ARG A 159 3.90 -19.07 -9.39
CA ARG A 159 5.12 -19.40 -10.14
C ARG A 159 4.78 -19.90 -11.56
N ASP A 160 3.81 -20.79 -11.71
CA ASP A 160 3.36 -21.28 -13.03
C ASP A 160 2.86 -20.13 -13.93
N TRP A 161 2.17 -19.14 -13.36
CA TRP A 161 1.72 -17.94 -14.05
C TRP A 161 2.89 -17.03 -14.47
N LEU A 162 3.87 -16.83 -13.59
CA LEU A 162 5.07 -16.05 -13.88
C LEU A 162 5.90 -16.69 -15.00
N ASP A 163 6.04 -18.02 -15.00
CA ASP A 163 6.67 -18.78 -16.09
C ASP A 163 5.91 -18.61 -17.41
N ALA A 164 4.56 -18.59 -17.38
CA ALA A 164 3.74 -18.33 -18.55
C ALA A 164 3.89 -16.89 -19.09
N VAL A 165 3.88 -15.87 -18.23
CA VAL A 165 4.07 -14.45 -18.59
C VAL A 165 5.49 -14.18 -19.09
N ALA A 166 6.51 -14.84 -18.52
CA ALA A 166 7.89 -14.72 -18.97
C ALA A 166 8.13 -15.41 -20.34
N THR A 167 7.36 -16.46 -20.65
CA THR A 167 7.49 -17.22 -21.92
C THR A 167 6.72 -16.58 -23.07
N ASP A 168 5.46 -16.22 -22.86
CA ASP A 168 4.61 -15.55 -23.83
C ASP A 168 3.62 -14.61 -23.11
N PRO A 169 3.99 -13.32 -22.90
CA PRO A 169 3.14 -12.38 -22.19
C PRO A 169 1.87 -12.02 -22.97
N ALA A 170 1.82 -12.22 -24.29
CA ALA A 170 0.62 -11.96 -25.10
C ALA A 170 -0.40 -13.10 -24.90
N ALA A 171 0.02 -14.34 -25.08
CA ALA A 171 -0.83 -15.50 -24.80
C ALA A 171 -1.15 -15.66 -23.31
N ALA A 172 -0.36 -15.07 -22.40
CA ALA A 172 -0.73 -14.91 -21.00
C ALA A 172 -1.81 -13.83 -20.80
N GLY A 173 -1.67 -12.65 -21.43
CA GLY A 173 -2.63 -11.55 -21.33
C GLY A 173 -4.06 -11.89 -21.79
N GLU A 174 -4.22 -12.88 -22.68
CA GLU A 174 -5.53 -13.41 -23.13
C GLU A 174 -6.16 -14.42 -22.15
N ARG A 175 -5.43 -14.89 -21.14
CA ARG A 175 -5.90 -15.85 -20.12
C ARG A 175 -6.18 -15.16 -18.79
N ASP A 176 -7.01 -15.81 -17.98
CA ASP A 176 -7.21 -15.37 -16.60
C ASP A 176 -6.04 -15.85 -15.70
N PRO A 177 -5.46 -14.95 -14.88
CA PRO A 177 -4.46 -15.29 -13.87
C PRO A 177 -4.98 -16.28 -12.82
N PRO A 178 -4.08 -16.97 -12.09
CA PRO A 178 -4.49 -17.82 -10.98
C PRO A 178 -5.13 -17.01 -9.85
N LEU A 179 -6.17 -17.56 -9.24
CA LEU A 179 -6.68 -17.06 -7.97
C LEU A 179 -5.70 -17.43 -6.86
N ILE A 180 -5.14 -16.42 -6.20
CA ILE A 180 -4.16 -16.58 -5.13
C ILE A 180 -4.90 -17.03 -3.85
N ARG A 181 -4.39 -18.09 -3.22
CA ARG A 181 -4.91 -18.58 -1.93
C ARG A 181 -4.08 -18.07 -0.77
N VAL A 182 -4.74 -17.89 0.38
CA VAL A 182 -4.11 -17.69 1.68
C VAL A 182 -4.75 -18.67 2.66
N ASP A 183 -3.94 -19.48 3.34
CA ASP A 183 -4.40 -20.55 4.23
C ASP A 183 -5.34 -21.56 3.51
N ASP A 184 -4.98 -21.95 2.27
CA ASP A 184 -5.78 -22.74 1.31
C ASP A 184 -7.12 -22.12 0.86
N VAL A 185 -7.51 -20.95 1.39
CA VAL A 185 -8.74 -20.24 1.01
C VAL A 185 -8.48 -19.27 -0.15
N VAL A 186 -9.32 -19.32 -1.18
CA VAL A 186 -9.43 -18.24 -2.18
C VAL A 186 -10.23 -17.10 -1.56
N LEU A 187 -9.62 -15.93 -1.38
CA LEU A 187 -10.28 -14.76 -0.83
C LEU A 187 -10.83 -13.86 -1.95
N GLY A 188 -12.12 -13.56 -1.93
CA GLY A 188 -12.74 -12.43 -2.61
C GLY A 188 -12.95 -11.24 -1.65
N PRO A 189 -13.51 -10.11 -2.12
CA PRO A 189 -13.74 -8.93 -1.29
C PRO A 189 -14.70 -9.16 -0.12
N GLY A 190 -15.75 -9.97 -0.31
CA GLY A 190 -16.74 -10.30 0.73
C GLY A 190 -16.21 -11.23 1.84
N ASP A 191 -15.09 -11.91 1.62
CA ASP A 191 -14.44 -12.79 2.60
C ASP A 191 -13.53 -12.03 3.59
N LEU A 192 -13.46 -10.70 3.49
CA LEU A 192 -12.53 -9.87 4.26
C LEU A 192 -13.12 -9.40 5.60
N GLU A 193 -12.44 -9.72 6.70
CA GLU A 193 -12.63 -9.03 7.97
C GLU A 193 -12.26 -7.55 7.87
N PHE A 194 -12.85 -6.70 8.73
CA PHE A 194 -12.74 -5.24 8.61
C PHE A 194 -11.32 -4.68 8.41
N PRO A 195 -10.26 -5.14 9.11
CA PRO A 195 -8.91 -4.61 8.87
C PRO A 195 -8.50 -4.69 7.39
N ALA A 196 -8.72 -5.84 6.75
CA ALA A 196 -8.41 -6.03 5.33
C ALA A 196 -9.44 -5.33 4.41
N ALA A 197 -10.73 -5.37 4.75
CA ALA A 197 -11.77 -4.67 3.99
C ALA A 197 -11.53 -3.14 3.95
N SER A 198 -11.06 -2.56 5.06
CA SER A 198 -10.72 -1.14 5.22
C SER A 198 -9.51 -0.70 4.37
N VAL A 199 -8.74 -1.65 3.85
CA VAL A 199 -7.68 -1.42 2.85
C VAL A 199 -8.24 -1.70 1.45
N ALA A 200 -8.87 -2.86 1.23
CA ALA A 200 -9.31 -3.29 -0.10
C ALA A 200 -10.37 -2.38 -0.75
N ALA A 201 -11.35 -1.90 0.01
CA ALA A 201 -12.52 -1.21 -0.56
C ALA A 201 -12.17 0.09 -1.33
N PRO A 202 -11.31 1.00 -0.82
CA PRO A 202 -10.79 2.13 -1.60
C PRO A 202 -10.15 1.76 -2.93
N HIS A 203 -9.29 0.73 -2.95
CA HIS A 203 -8.59 0.31 -4.17
C HIS A 203 -9.53 -0.34 -5.19
N LEU A 204 -10.57 -1.05 -4.74
CA LEU A 204 -11.62 -1.59 -5.61
C LEU A 204 -12.48 -0.48 -6.24
N ALA A 205 -12.81 0.58 -5.50
CA ALA A 205 -13.54 1.74 -6.04
C ALA A 205 -12.69 2.53 -7.04
N ALA A 206 -11.42 2.82 -6.71
CA ALA A 206 -10.49 3.50 -7.60
C ALA A 206 -10.22 2.68 -8.89
N ALA A 207 -10.12 1.35 -8.80
CA ALA A 207 -9.97 0.46 -9.96
C ALA A 207 -11.18 0.48 -10.92
N ARG A 208 -12.38 0.85 -10.43
CA ARG A 208 -13.59 1.07 -11.24
C ARG A 208 -13.65 2.50 -11.82
N GLY A 209 -12.72 3.38 -11.46
CA GLY A 209 -12.71 4.80 -11.83
C GLY A 209 -13.54 5.71 -10.93
N ASP A 210 -14.04 5.20 -9.78
CA ASP A 210 -14.85 5.97 -8.83
C ASP A 210 -14.00 6.45 -7.64
N GLU A 211 -13.27 7.55 -7.86
CA GLU A 211 -12.47 8.18 -6.81
C GLU A 211 -13.32 8.88 -5.74
N GLU A 212 -14.58 9.25 -5.99
CA GLU A 212 -15.45 9.83 -4.95
C GLU A 212 -15.80 8.76 -3.91
N THR A 213 -16.20 7.58 -4.37
CA THR A 213 -16.45 6.42 -3.50
C THR A 213 -15.14 5.93 -2.87
N ALA A 214 -14.02 5.94 -3.58
CA ALA A 214 -12.72 5.58 -2.99
C ALA A 214 -12.35 6.52 -1.83
N ASP A 215 -12.51 7.84 -2.00
CA ASP A 215 -12.29 8.84 -0.94
C ASP A 215 -13.25 8.71 0.23
N LEU A 216 -14.53 8.41 -0.03
CA LEU A 216 -15.51 8.11 1.01
C LEU A 216 -15.09 6.88 1.82
N LEU A 217 -14.60 5.84 1.15
CA LEU A 217 -14.14 4.60 1.79
C LEU A 217 -12.82 4.80 2.56
N ARG A 218 -11.90 5.66 2.09
CA ARG A 218 -10.68 6.05 2.83
C ARG A 218 -11.07 6.69 4.17
N ARG A 219 -11.96 7.70 4.15
CA ARG A 219 -12.47 8.36 5.38
C ARG A 219 -13.25 7.42 6.29
N ALA A 220 -14.08 6.55 5.73
CA ALA A 220 -14.77 5.51 6.50
C ALA A 220 -13.81 4.53 7.18
N ALA A 221 -12.77 4.08 6.47
CA ALA A 221 -11.75 3.19 7.01
C ALA A 221 -11.02 3.82 8.20
N ASP A 222 -10.63 5.10 8.10
CA ASP A 222 -10.01 5.83 9.22
C ASP A 222 -10.95 5.95 10.43
N TYR A 223 -12.21 6.30 10.22
CA TYR A 223 -13.18 6.38 11.31
C TYR A 223 -13.51 5.01 11.93
N GLY A 224 -13.58 3.94 11.15
CA GLY A 224 -13.74 2.58 11.65
C GLY A 224 -12.53 2.10 12.46
N ARG A 225 -11.30 2.37 11.98
CA ARG A 225 -10.06 2.10 12.73
C ARG A 225 -10.01 2.89 14.04
N ALA A 226 -10.34 4.18 14.02
CA ALA A 226 -10.38 5.03 15.22
C ALA A 226 -11.47 4.60 16.22
N ASP A 227 -12.63 4.15 15.74
CA ASP A 227 -13.71 3.64 16.58
C ASP A 227 -13.32 2.35 17.31
N LEU A 228 -12.69 1.40 16.59
CA LEU A 228 -12.21 0.14 17.16
C LEU A 228 -11.03 0.36 18.14
N ALA A 229 -10.07 1.22 17.78
CA ALA A 229 -8.97 1.61 18.67
C ALA A 229 -9.46 2.33 19.93
N GLY A 230 -10.58 3.06 19.84
CA GLY A 230 -11.31 3.64 20.97
C GLY A 230 -12.16 2.65 21.78
N GLY A 231 -12.09 1.35 21.48
CA GLY A 231 -12.78 0.29 22.21
C GLY A 231 -14.30 0.21 21.97
N LYS A 232 -14.82 0.79 20.88
CA LYS A 232 -16.25 0.70 20.55
C LYS A 232 -16.60 -0.70 20.03
N THR A 233 -17.66 -1.29 20.57
CA THR A 233 -18.21 -2.57 20.12
C THR A 233 -19.06 -2.46 18.86
N GLU A 234 -19.53 -1.25 18.54
CA GLU A 234 -20.34 -0.95 17.35
C GLU A 234 -19.73 0.26 16.62
N SER A 235 -19.56 0.14 15.30
CA SER A 235 -19.21 1.26 14.44
C SER A 235 -19.94 1.12 13.10
N PRO A 236 -20.68 2.16 12.65
CA PRO A 236 -21.39 2.11 11.37
C PRO A 236 -20.40 2.09 10.20
N PHE A 237 -19.20 2.65 10.36
CA PHE A 237 -18.15 2.61 9.33
C PHE A 237 -17.67 1.18 9.10
N VAL A 238 -17.41 0.44 10.19
CA VAL A 238 -17.02 -0.98 10.14
C VAL A 238 -18.07 -1.81 9.39
N MET A 239 -19.33 -1.70 9.80
CA MET A 239 -20.43 -2.48 9.22
C MET A 239 -20.71 -2.10 7.76
N LEU A 240 -20.79 -0.81 7.42
CA LEU A 240 -21.14 -0.37 6.07
C LEU A 240 -20.00 -0.55 5.06
N THR A 241 -18.73 -0.58 5.50
CA THR A 241 -17.61 -1.00 4.63
C THR A 241 -17.69 -2.49 4.30
N LEU A 242 -18.12 -3.33 5.24
CA LEU A 242 -18.36 -4.76 4.99
C LEU A 242 -19.59 -4.99 4.10
N GLU A 243 -20.73 -4.34 4.39
CA GLU A 243 -21.94 -4.39 3.52
C GLU A 243 -21.68 -3.92 2.08
N HIS A 244 -20.62 -3.13 1.82
CA HIS A 244 -20.24 -2.71 0.47
C HIS A 244 -19.33 -3.71 -0.27
N LEU A 245 -18.62 -4.60 0.43
CA LEU A 245 -17.82 -5.66 -0.20
C LEU A 245 -18.58 -6.98 -0.36
N ASP A 246 -19.72 -7.12 0.32
CA ASP A 246 -20.63 -8.26 0.22
C ASP A 246 -21.28 -8.34 -1.19
N PRO A 247 -21.02 -9.40 -1.98
CA PRO A 247 -21.53 -9.52 -3.34
C PRO A 247 -23.04 -9.82 -3.43
N ASP A 248 -23.68 -10.24 -2.33
CA ASP A 248 -25.13 -10.48 -2.27
C ASP A 248 -25.91 -9.19 -1.95
N GLN A 249 -25.22 -8.09 -1.60
CA GLN A 249 -25.80 -6.81 -1.23
C GLN A 249 -25.88 -5.81 -2.40
N SER A 250 -26.80 -4.85 -2.29
CA SER A 250 -26.99 -3.81 -3.31
C SER A 250 -26.19 -2.54 -3.02
N ASP A 251 -25.05 -2.38 -3.71
CA ASP A 251 -24.04 -1.30 -3.63
C ASP A 251 -24.58 0.07 -3.14
N GLY A 252 -25.68 0.54 -3.74
CA GLY A 252 -26.18 1.91 -3.53
C GLY A 252 -26.66 2.23 -2.11
N LEU A 253 -27.20 1.26 -1.35
CA LEU A 253 -27.77 1.54 -0.04
C LEU A 253 -26.72 1.64 1.09
N PRO A 254 -25.71 0.75 1.19
CA PRO A 254 -24.61 0.91 2.13
C PRO A 254 -23.83 2.20 1.88
N LEU A 255 -23.48 2.51 0.63
CA LEU A 255 -22.73 3.72 0.27
C LEU A 255 -23.47 5.02 0.58
N ALA A 256 -24.80 5.07 0.38
CA ALA A 256 -25.61 6.23 0.75
C ALA A 256 -25.56 6.47 2.27
N ARG A 257 -25.82 5.42 3.07
CA ARG A 257 -25.75 5.49 4.54
C ARG A 257 -24.34 5.86 5.02
N LEU A 258 -23.30 5.35 4.38
CA LEU A 258 -21.92 5.59 4.75
C LEU A 258 -21.55 7.06 4.55
N ARG A 259 -21.97 7.67 3.44
CA ARG A 259 -21.85 9.11 3.17
C ARG A 259 -22.51 9.94 4.28
N ASP A 260 -23.73 9.58 4.69
CA ASP A 260 -24.43 10.24 5.80
C ASP A 260 -23.67 10.11 7.14
N PHE A 261 -23.04 8.96 7.43
CA PHE A 261 -22.28 8.75 8.67
C PHE A 261 -20.93 9.49 8.67
N VAL A 262 -20.24 9.55 7.53
CA VAL A 262 -18.98 10.29 7.35
C VAL A 262 -19.22 11.79 7.52
N GLN A 263 -20.20 12.37 6.81
CA GLN A 263 -20.54 13.80 6.95
C GLN A 263 -20.94 14.19 8.38
N ARG A 264 -21.72 13.34 9.07
CA ARG A 264 -22.08 13.54 10.49
C ARG A 264 -20.91 13.32 11.45
N ARG A 265 -19.77 12.80 11.02
CA ARG A 265 -18.55 12.69 11.82
C ARG A 265 -17.62 13.87 11.54
N GLU A 266 -17.37 14.18 10.27
CA GLU A 266 -16.64 15.37 9.80
C GLU A 266 -17.18 16.65 10.44
N GLN A 267 -18.51 16.87 10.43
CA GLN A 267 -19.12 18.04 11.07
C GLN A 267 -18.83 18.11 12.58
N ARG A 268 -18.98 17.00 13.31
CA ARG A 268 -18.71 16.97 14.77
C ARG A 268 -17.24 17.17 15.09
N ASP A 269 -16.35 16.65 14.27
CA ASP A 269 -14.91 16.78 14.46
C ASP A 269 -14.48 18.24 14.19
N ALA A 270 -15.08 18.90 13.19
CA ALA A 270 -14.92 20.33 12.93
C ALA A 270 -15.54 21.23 14.02
N ASP A 271 -16.76 20.91 14.50
CA ASP A 271 -17.41 21.61 15.61
C ASP A 271 -16.53 21.56 16.87
N VAL A 272 -15.88 20.43 17.13
CA VAL A 272 -14.96 20.26 18.27
C VAL A 272 -13.64 21.00 18.06
N ALA A 273 -13.09 21.03 16.83
CA ALA A 273 -11.88 21.80 16.54
C ALA A 273 -12.08 23.31 16.80
N GLY A 274 -13.20 23.86 16.35
CA GLY A 274 -13.57 25.27 16.57
C GLY A 274 -13.85 25.67 18.02
N LEU A 275 -13.91 24.72 18.96
CA LEU A 275 -13.97 25.00 20.41
C LEU A 275 -12.58 25.20 21.05
N PHE A 276 -11.50 24.90 20.33
CA PHE A 276 -10.13 24.99 20.82
C PHE A 276 -9.23 25.96 20.05
N ASP A 277 -9.71 26.54 18.94
CA ASP A 277 -9.08 27.73 18.37
C ASP A 277 -9.20 28.88 19.38
N PRO A 278 -8.09 29.54 19.77
CA PRO A 278 -8.15 30.76 20.56
C PRO A 278 -8.75 31.85 19.67
N GLY A 279 -9.90 32.40 20.07
CA GLY A 279 -10.56 33.45 19.32
C GLY A 279 -9.63 34.64 19.05
N GLU A 280 -9.71 35.20 17.84
CA GLU A 280 -9.11 36.50 17.54
C GLU A 280 -9.91 37.58 18.29
N ASP A 281 -9.53 37.85 19.54
CA ASP A 281 -10.08 38.94 20.36
C ASP A 281 -9.87 40.30 19.66
N GLU A 282 -10.96 41.04 19.41
CA GLU A 282 -11.01 42.36 18.74
C GLU A 282 -10.43 43.53 19.57
#